data_AF-A0A2S5TIB4-F1
#
_entry.id   AF-A0A2S5TIB4-F1
#
_cell.length_a   1.000
_cell.length_b   1.000
_cell.length_c   1.000
_cell.angle_alpha   90.00
_cell.angle_beta   90.00
_cell.angle_gamma   90.00
#
_symmetry.space_group_name_H-M   'P 1'
#
loop_
_entity.id
_entity.type
_entity.pdbx_description
1 polymer ?
#
loop_
_entity_poly.entity_id
_entity_poly.type
_entity_poly.pdbx_seq_one_letter_code
_entity_poly.pdbx_strand_id
1 'polypeptide(L)'
;MKKLLIVMALAAPALLAQAQAQEPEAEAPAAQAAPAAAAPVHGDEARAWLDLQAGGNAASPTPASMPGEMADRVYARYLKSFEQAIPEHLDREKFSSGK
;
A
#
# COMPACT_ATOMS: atom_id res chain seq x y z
N MET A 1 -43.89 8.77 20.85
CA MET A 1 -44.02 8.35 22.27
C MET A 1 -44.95 7.13 22.27
N LYS A 2 -44.69 5.98 22.87
CA LYS A 2 -43.90 5.65 24.05
C LYS A 2 -43.24 4.28 23.84
N LYS A 3 -42.03 4.15 24.39
CA LYS A 3 -41.37 2.88 24.71
C LYS A 3 -42.22 2.16 25.77
N LEU A 4 -42.37 0.84 25.67
CA LEU A 4 -42.65 0.03 26.86
C LEU A 4 -41.67 -1.14 26.89
N LEU A 5 -40.65 -0.97 27.73
CA LEU A 5 -39.85 -2.05 28.29
C LEU A 5 -40.70 -2.81 29.30
N ILE A 6 -40.67 -4.13 29.25
CA ILE A 6 -40.84 -4.95 30.45
C ILE A 6 -39.56 -5.77 30.58
N VAL A 7 -38.79 -5.41 31.62
CA VAL A 7 -37.73 -6.21 32.21
C VAL A 7 -38.32 -6.78 33.50
N MET A 8 -38.18 -8.09 33.70
CA MET A 8 -37.99 -8.77 34.99
C MET A 8 -37.97 -10.27 34.67
N ALA A 9 -36.77 -10.85 34.57
CA ALA A 9 -36.04 -11.46 35.69
C ALA A 9 -36.63 -12.82 36.06
N LEU A 10 -35.83 -13.89 36.06
CA LEU A 10 -35.45 -14.63 37.28
C LEU A 10 -34.61 -15.89 36.95
N ALA A 11 -33.46 -15.99 37.63
CA ALA A 11 -32.77 -17.18 38.14
C ALA A 11 -32.40 -18.37 37.23
N ALA A 12 -31.08 -18.57 37.08
CA ALA A 12 -30.42 -19.90 37.12
C ALA A 12 -30.27 -20.35 38.60
N PRO A 13 -29.92 -21.62 38.98
CA PRO A 13 -29.24 -22.66 38.18
C PRO A 13 -29.62 -24.15 38.47
N ALA A 14 -29.00 -25.04 37.67
CA ALA A 14 -28.52 -26.40 37.98
C ALA A 14 -29.51 -27.55 38.27
N LEU A 15 -29.57 -28.53 37.35
CA LEU A 15 -29.31 -29.94 37.70
C LEU A 15 -28.81 -30.73 36.48
N LEU A 16 -27.75 -31.51 36.70
CA LEU A 16 -27.10 -32.44 35.78
C LEU A 16 -28.07 -33.51 35.25
N ALA A 17 -28.13 -33.65 33.93
CA ALA A 17 -28.44 -34.92 33.27
C ALA A 17 -27.54 -35.03 32.04
N GLN A 18 -26.34 -35.57 32.23
CA GLN A 18 -25.43 -35.93 31.15
C GLN A 18 -26.04 -37.11 30.37
N ALA A 19 -26.77 -36.81 29.30
CA ALA A 19 -27.07 -37.78 28.26
C ALA A 19 -25.84 -37.88 27.37
N GLN A 20 -25.00 -38.88 27.62
CA GLN A 20 -23.92 -39.28 26.72
C GLN A 20 -24.57 -39.91 25.49
N ALA A 21 -24.70 -39.13 24.42
CA ALA A 21 -24.95 -39.64 23.08
C ALA A 21 -23.80 -39.14 22.20
N GLN A 22 -22.96 -40.09 21.81
CA GLN A 22 -21.76 -39.96 21.01
C GLN A 22 -22.05 -39.15 19.73
N GLU A 23 -21.53 -37.93 19.64
CA GLU A 23 -21.43 -37.22 18.36
C GLU A 23 -20.40 -37.94 17.49
N PRO A 24 -20.69 -38.20 16.20
CA PRO A 24 -19.70 -38.73 15.29
C PRO A 24 -18.62 -37.67 15.14
N GLU A 25 -17.41 -38.01 15.57
CA GLU A 25 -16.20 -37.22 15.42
C GLU A 25 -15.92 -37.09 13.92
N ALA A 26 -16.52 -36.07 13.30
CA ALA A 26 -16.18 -35.64 11.96
C ALA A 26 -14.74 -35.14 12.02
N GLU A 27 -13.83 -35.95 11.49
CA GLU A 27 -12.42 -35.65 11.32
C GLU A 27 -12.29 -34.31 10.60
N ALA A 28 -11.98 -33.26 11.37
CA ALA A 28 -11.73 -31.94 10.84
C ALA A 28 -10.54 -32.04 9.87
N PRO A 29 -10.60 -31.48 8.66
CA PRO A 29 -9.46 -31.49 7.76
C PRO A 29 -8.30 -30.79 8.49
N ALA A 30 -7.20 -31.52 8.67
CA ALA A 30 -5.98 -30.97 9.23
C ALA A 30 -5.63 -29.71 8.45
N ALA A 31 -5.72 -28.56 9.13
CA ALA A 31 -5.26 -27.30 8.58
C ALA A 31 -3.78 -27.49 8.26
N GLN A 32 -3.45 -27.57 6.97
CA GLN A 32 -2.08 -27.56 6.50
C GLN A 32 -1.47 -26.26 7.01
N ALA A 33 -0.57 -26.37 7.97
CA ALA A 33 0.18 -25.24 8.48
C ALA A 33 0.86 -24.58 7.27
N ALA A 34 0.49 -23.34 6.98
CA ALA A 34 1.20 -22.54 5.99
C ALA A 34 2.68 -22.57 6.37
N PRO A 35 3.61 -22.75 5.41
CA PRO A 35 5.02 -22.75 5.71
C PRO A 35 5.35 -21.46 6.46
N ALA A 36 6.00 -21.61 7.62
CA ALA A 36 6.44 -20.48 8.43
C ALA A 36 7.26 -19.57 7.51
N ALA A 37 6.84 -18.30 7.39
CA ALA A 37 7.57 -17.32 6.59
C ALA A 37 9.01 -17.27 7.11
N ALA A 38 9.96 -17.55 6.21
CA ALA A 38 11.37 -17.44 6.54
C ALA A 38 11.65 -16.02 7.06
N ALA A 39 12.52 -15.91 8.08
CA ALA A 39 12.93 -14.61 8.58
C ALA A 39 13.55 -13.81 7.42
N PRO A 40 13.19 -12.52 7.26
CA PRO A 40 13.70 -11.73 6.15
C PRO A 40 15.23 -11.65 6.23
N VAL A 41 15.93 -12.00 5.15
CA VAL A 41 17.37 -11.84 5.09
C VAL A 41 17.69 -10.39 4.74
N HIS A 42 18.69 -9.82 5.40
CA HIS A 42 19.11 -8.46 5.12
C HIS A 42 19.44 -8.27 3.63
N GLY A 43 18.78 -7.29 3.02
CA GLY A 43 18.98 -6.93 1.62
C GLY A 43 18.10 -7.69 0.62
N ASP A 44 17.20 -8.57 1.05
CA ASP A 44 16.28 -9.26 0.12
C ASP A 44 15.38 -8.27 -0.63
N GLU A 45 14.87 -7.26 0.06
CA GLU A 45 14.09 -6.19 -0.57
C GLU A 45 14.93 -5.43 -1.60
N ALA A 46 16.18 -5.09 -1.26
CA ALA A 46 17.06 -4.38 -2.19
C ALA A 46 17.35 -5.21 -3.45
N ARG A 47 17.60 -6.52 -3.30
CA ARG A 47 17.81 -7.44 -4.43
C ARG A 47 16.54 -7.55 -5.28
N ALA A 48 15.38 -7.71 -4.65
CA ALA A 48 14.10 -7.75 -5.36
C ALA A 48 13.84 -6.47 -6.17
N TRP A 49 14.19 -5.30 -5.64
CA TRP A 49 14.09 -4.03 -6.37
C TRP A 49 15.06 -3.93 -7.55
N LEU A 50 16.28 -4.46 -7.43
CA LEU A 50 17.24 -4.51 -8.53
C LEU A 50 16.78 -5.48 -9.63
N ASP A 51 16.27 -6.65 -9.25
CA ASP A 51 15.75 -7.63 -10.19
C ASP A 51 14.54 -7.08 -10.96
N LEU A 52 13.64 -6.35 -10.28
CA LEU A 52 12.50 -5.67 -10.91
C LEU A 52 12.96 -4.62 -11.92
N GLN A 53 13.97 -3.82 -11.58
CA GLN A 53 14.52 -2.79 -12.48
C GLN A 53 15.23 -3.40 -13.68
N ALA A 54 16.05 -4.43 -13.46
CA ALA A 54 16.79 -5.11 -14.52
C ALA A 54 15.86 -5.85 -15.49
N GLY A 55 14.77 -6.43 -14.98
CA GLY A 55 13.81 -7.16 -15.79
C GLY A 55 12.91 -6.28 -16.67
N GLY A 56 12.78 -4.99 -16.36
CA GLY A 56 11.94 -4.07 -17.13
C GLY A 56 10.42 -4.40 -17.11
N ASN A 57 10.00 -5.42 -16.36
CA ASN A 57 8.60 -5.89 -16.29
C ASN A 57 7.65 -4.82 -15.72
N ALA A 58 8.17 -3.86 -14.95
CA ALA A 58 7.41 -2.73 -14.42
C ALA A 58 7.43 -1.49 -15.33
N ALA A 59 8.18 -1.52 -16.45
CA ALA A 59 8.20 -0.42 -17.40
C ALA A 59 6.90 -0.37 -18.21
N SER A 60 6.51 0.83 -18.64
CA SER A 60 5.37 0.99 -19.56
C SER A 60 5.68 0.28 -20.89
N PRO A 61 4.77 -0.57 -21.41
CA PRO A 61 4.94 -1.20 -22.72
C PRO A 61 4.79 -0.19 -23.86
N THR A 62 4.15 0.95 -23.60
CA THR A 62 3.96 2.03 -24.58
C THR A 62 5.18 2.96 -24.55
N PRO A 63 5.85 3.18 -25.70
CA PRO A 63 6.90 4.18 -25.80
C PRO A 63 6.36 5.56 -25.45
N ALA A 64 6.97 6.23 -24.46
CA ALA A 64 6.67 7.60 -24.12
C ALA A 64 7.39 8.56 -25.09
N SER A 65 7.03 8.51 -26.37
CA SER A 65 7.55 9.44 -27.38
C SER A 65 6.82 10.78 -27.31
N MET A 66 7.57 11.87 -27.35
CA MET A 66 7.00 13.21 -27.44
C MET A 66 6.55 13.47 -28.89
N PRO A 67 5.35 14.05 -29.12
CA PRO A 67 4.94 14.51 -30.44
C PRO A 67 5.98 15.47 -31.06
N GLY A 68 6.14 15.43 -32.39
CA GLY A 68 7.15 16.23 -33.09
C GLY A 68 7.03 17.72 -32.81
N GLU A 69 5.82 18.28 -32.85
CA GLU A 69 5.63 19.71 -32.57
C GLU A 69 6.01 20.10 -31.13
N MET A 70 5.89 19.18 -30.17
CA MET A 70 6.30 19.41 -28.79
C MET A 70 7.83 19.31 -28.65
N ALA A 71 8.45 18.36 -29.35
CA ALA A 71 9.91 18.25 -29.41
C ALA A 71 10.54 19.53 -29.99
N ASP A 72 9.97 20.08 -31.06
CA ASP A 72 10.40 21.34 -31.67
C ASP A 72 10.33 22.51 -30.69
N ARG A 73 9.22 22.62 -29.94
CA ARG A 73 9.06 23.69 -28.93
C ARG A 73 10.03 23.54 -27.77
N VAL A 74 10.28 22.31 -27.32
CA VAL A 74 11.27 22.05 -26.26
C VAL A 74 12.67 22.43 -26.74
N TYR A 75 13.02 22.06 -27.97
CA TYR A 75 14.31 22.41 -28.57
C TYR A 75 14.46 23.92 -28.77
N ALA A 76 13.44 24.61 -29.27
CA ALA A 76 13.43 26.06 -29.41
C ALA A 76 13.62 26.76 -28.05
N ARG A 77 12.96 26.27 -26.99
CA ARG A 77 13.14 26.79 -25.62
C ARG A 77 14.56 26.55 -25.11
N TYR A 78 15.13 25.38 -25.38
CA TYR A 78 16.51 25.06 -25.02
C TYR A 78 17.49 26.05 -25.67
N LEU A 79 17.35 26.30 -26.97
CA LEU A 79 18.18 27.29 -27.67
C LEU A 79 18.01 28.68 -27.07
N LYS A 80 16.77 29.10 -26.82
CA LYS A 80 16.47 30.39 -26.19
C LYS A 80 17.07 30.55 -24.79
N SER A 81 17.27 29.45 -24.04
CA SER A 81 17.85 29.53 -22.69
C SER A 81 19.28 30.05 -22.67
N PHE A 82 20.04 29.87 -23.77
CA PHE A 82 21.41 30.39 -23.89
C PHE A 82 21.48 31.87 -24.25
N GLU A 83 20.38 32.46 -24.70
CA GLU A 83 20.30 33.90 -24.95
C GLU A 83 20.24 34.69 -23.63
N GLN A 84 19.88 34.03 -22.52
CA GLN A 84 19.82 34.65 -21.21
C GLN A 84 21.16 34.48 -20.49
N ALA A 85 21.77 35.61 -20.13
CA ALA A 85 22.99 35.62 -19.33
C ALA A 85 22.75 34.97 -17.95
N ILE A 86 23.74 34.21 -17.49
CA ILE A 86 23.73 33.68 -16.12
C ILE A 86 23.86 34.87 -15.16
N PRO A 87 22.94 35.06 -14.19
CA PRO A 87 23.08 36.12 -13.21
C PRO A 87 24.33 35.93 -12.34
N GLU A 88 25.06 37.01 -12.08
CA GLU A 88 26.20 37.00 -11.15
C GLU A 88 25.77 36.68 -9.70
N HIS A 89 24.53 37.05 -9.36
CA HIS A 89 23.95 36.86 -8.04
C HIS A 89 22.51 36.35 -8.18
N LEU A 90 22.14 35.40 -7.32
CA LEU A 90 20.76 34.96 -7.15
C LEU A 90 20.24 35.53 -5.84
N ASP A 91 19.25 36.42 -5.92
CA ASP A 91 18.55 36.89 -4.74
C ASP A 91 17.80 35.72 -4.10
N ARG A 92 18.15 35.41 -2.85
CA ARG A 92 17.47 34.35 -2.11
C ARG A 92 16.12 34.90 -1.63
N GLU A 93 15.03 34.30 -2.08
CA GLU A 93 13.72 34.63 -1.53
C GLU A 93 13.70 34.36 -0.03
N LYS A 94 13.32 35.38 0.74
CA LYS A 94 13.11 35.24 2.18
C LYS A 94 11.77 34.53 2.34
N PHE A 95 11.79 33.31 2.88
CA PHE A 95 10.58 32.65 3.33
C PHE A 95 9.79 33.63 4.20
N SER A 96 8.53 33.90 3.83
CA SER A 96 7.67 34.72 4.66
C SER A 96 7.47 33.99 5.98
N SER A 97 8.15 34.43 7.03
CA SER A 97 7.80 34.04 8.39
C SER A 97 6.44 34.66 8.68
N GLY A 98 5.39 33.87 8.46
CA GLY A 98 4.02 34.24 8.80
C GLY A 98 3.98 34.69 10.26
N LYS A 99 3.40 35.87 10.46
CA LYS A 99 3.07 36.40 11.78
C LYS A 99 1.55 36.32 11.95
#